data_AF-A0A5E7EYJ3-F1
#
_entry.id   AF-A0A5E7EYJ3-F1
#
_cell.length_a   1.000
_cell.length_b   1.000
_cell.length_c   1.000
_cell.angle_alpha   90.00
_cell.angle_beta   90.00
_cell.angle_gamma   90.00
#
_symmetry.space_group_name_H-M   'P 1'
#
loop_
_entity.id
_entity.type
_entity.pdbx_description
1 polymer ?
#
loop_
_entity_poly.entity_id
_entity_poly.type
_entity_poly.pdbx_seq_one_letter_code
_entity_poly.pdbx_strand_id
1 'polypeptide(L)'
;MSAQKFTPETAPTPASATAYIPPFMPIAEALIVAGIRRAQTLYEWVEAGRFPAPVCIGMRRSNGYAGKTMFVREEVEQWVRDKIAEPRSLGPAAKSGRAASQPA
;
A
#
# COMPACT_ATOMS: atom_id res chain seq x y z
N MET A 1 -56.13 -32.55 12.43
CA MET A 1 -55.70 -31.51 11.45
C MET A 1 -54.39 -30.94 11.95
N SER A 2 -53.26 -31.38 11.38
CA SER A 2 -51.90 -31.06 11.87
C SER A 2 -51.39 -29.75 11.27
N ALA A 3 -50.92 -28.85 12.12
CA ALA A 3 -50.29 -27.58 11.70
C ALA A 3 -48.85 -27.83 11.23
N GLN A 4 -48.55 -27.51 9.97
CA GLN A 4 -47.18 -27.50 9.44
C GLN A 4 -46.43 -26.29 10.00
N LYS A 5 -45.30 -26.54 10.65
CA LYS A 5 -44.36 -25.52 11.10
C LYS A 5 -43.49 -25.09 9.92
N PHE A 6 -43.56 -23.82 9.54
CA PHE A 6 -42.67 -23.20 8.57
C PHE A 6 -41.32 -22.88 9.26
N THR A 7 -40.26 -23.59 8.88
CA THR A 7 -38.88 -23.17 9.17
C THR A 7 -38.40 -22.25 8.06
N PRO A 8 -37.93 -21.04 8.34
CA PRO A 8 -37.29 -20.21 7.31
C PRO A 8 -35.91 -20.79 6.98
N GLU A 9 -35.80 -21.32 5.77
CA GLU A 9 -34.55 -21.74 5.14
C GLU A 9 -33.59 -20.54 5.08
N THR A 10 -32.47 -20.64 5.80
CA THR A 10 -31.38 -19.67 5.73
C THR A 10 -30.81 -19.68 4.33
N ALA A 11 -31.11 -18.65 3.55
CA ALA A 11 -30.52 -18.42 2.23
C ALA A 11 -28.98 -18.40 2.35
N PRO A 12 -28.24 -19.05 1.44
CA PRO A 12 -26.79 -18.92 1.41
C PRO A 12 -26.44 -17.46 1.11
N THR A 13 -25.71 -16.83 2.03
CA THR A 13 -25.04 -15.54 1.81
C THR A 13 -24.34 -15.58 0.45
N PRO A 14 -24.54 -14.59 -0.45
CA PRO A 14 -23.84 -14.59 -1.73
C PRO A 14 -22.34 -14.58 -1.42
N ALA A 15 -21.63 -15.61 -1.89
CA ALA A 15 -20.18 -15.69 -1.80
C ALA A 15 -19.61 -14.38 -2.38
N SER A 16 -19.00 -13.56 -1.52
CA SER A 16 -18.33 -12.33 -1.93
C SER A 16 -17.41 -12.66 -3.09
N ALA A 17 -17.69 -12.08 -4.26
CA ALA A 17 -16.82 -12.15 -5.42
C ALA A 17 -15.45 -11.62 -4.97
N THR A 18 -14.51 -12.52 -4.73
CA THR A 18 -13.16 -12.15 -4.31
C THR A 18 -12.52 -11.52 -5.54
N ALA A 19 -12.40 -10.19 -5.54
CA ALA A 19 -11.75 -9.48 -6.62
C ALA A 19 -10.35 -10.07 -6.82
N TYR A 20 -10.03 -10.48 -8.06
CA TYR A 20 -8.69 -10.96 -8.37
C TYR A 20 -7.70 -9.80 -8.20
N ILE A 21 -6.83 -9.92 -7.20
CA ILE A 21 -5.77 -8.95 -6.95
C ILE A 21 -4.49 -9.51 -7.59
N PRO A 22 -3.89 -8.83 -8.58
CA PRO A 22 -2.67 -9.31 -9.21
C PRO A 22 -1.49 -9.26 -8.22
N PRO A 23 -0.61 -10.27 -8.24
CA PRO A 23 0.54 -10.36 -7.32
C PRO A 23 1.62 -9.30 -7.62
N PHE A 24 1.60 -8.73 -8.82
CA PHE A 24 2.52 -7.68 -9.25
C PHE A 24 1.77 -6.38 -9.47
N MET A 25 2.40 -5.28 -9.09
CA MET A 25 1.88 -3.93 -9.32
C MET A 25 2.85 -3.10 -10.18
N PRO A 26 2.34 -2.23 -11.07
CA PRO A 26 3.16 -1.28 -11.81
C PRO A 26 3.65 -0.15 -10.89
N ILE A 27 4.68 0.57 -11.33
CA ILE A 27 5.26 1.70 -10.57
C ILE A 27 4.24 2.76 -10.16
N ALA A 28 3.26 3.06 -11.03
CA ALA A 28 2.24 4.06 -10.74
C ALA A 28 1.38 3.65 -9.52
N GLU A 29 1.08 2.37 -9.41
CA GLU A 29 0.33 1.84 -8.26
C GLU A 29 1.22 1.79 -7.00
N ALA A 30 2.47 1.36 -7.12
CA ALA A 30 3.42 1.36 -6.01
C ALA A 30 3.61 2.77 -5.42
N LEU A 31 3.66 3.81 -6.26
CA LEU A 31 3.73 5.20 -5.83
C LEU A 31 2.49 5.62 -5.02
N ILE A 32 1.30 5.23 -5.48
CA ILE A 32 0.04 5.53 -4.79
C ILE A 32 0.00 4.84 -3.43
N VAL A 33 0.30 3.53 -3.38
CA VAL A 33 0.27 2.73 -2.15
C VAL A 33 1.31 3.21 -1.14
N ALA A 34 2.52 3.55 -1.59
CA ALA A 34 3.58 4.06 -0.72
C ALA A 34 3.43 5.54 -0.35
N GLY A 35 2.48 6.26 -0.95
CA GLY A 35 2.30 7.70 -0.73
C GLY A 35 3.43 8.58 -1.31
N ILE A 36 4.16 8.08 -2.30
CA ILE A 36 5.32 8.76 -2.91
C ILE A 36 4.86 9.49 -4.18
N ARG A 37 5.16 10.78 -4.29
CA ARG A 37 4.70 11.59 -5.43
C ARG A 37 5.55 11.46 -6.69
N ARG A 38 6.84 11.15 -6.55
CA ARG A 38 7.81 11.17 -7.66
C ARG A 38 8.44 9.79 -7.83
N ALA A 39 8.42 9.28 -9.06
CA ALA A 39 9.08 8.03 -9.42
C ALA A 39 10.58 8.05 -9.09
N GLN A 40 11.25 9.18 -9.32
CA GLN A 40 12.67 9.34 -9.02
C GLN A 40 12.98 9.09 -7.54
N THR A 41 12.17 9.63 -6.62
CA THR A 41 12.34 9.41 -5.17
C THR A 41 12.17 7.93 -4.81
N LEU A 42 11.23 7.24 -5.46
CA LEU A 42 11.07 5.80 -5.26
C LEU A 42 12.31 5.02 -5.72
N TYR A 43 12.90 5.36 -6.88
CA TYR A 43 14.14 4.75 -7.34
C TYR A 43 15.33 5.05 -6.42
N GLU A 44 15.47 6.28 -5.93
CA GLU A 44 16.49 6.65 -4.94
C GLU A 44 16.35 5.82 -3.65
N TRP A 45 15.12 5.53 -3.23
CA TRP A 45 14.87 4.69 -2.05
C TRP A 45 15.16 3.22 -2.29
N VAL A 46 14.89 2.72 -3.50
CA VAL A 46 15.30 1.37 -3.92
C VAL A 46 16.81 1.24 -3.90
N GLU A 47 17.52 2.19 -4.51
CA GLU A 47 19.00 2.21 -4.53
C GLU A 47 19.59 2.32 -3.12
N ALA A 48 18.94 3.09 -2.24
CA ALA A 48 19.33 3.20 -0.84
C ALA A 48 18.93 1.98 0.02
N GLY A 49 18.30 0.95 -0.55
CA GLY A 49 17.82 -0.24 0.17
C GLY A 49 16.67 0.04 1.15
N ARG A 50 15.99 1.17 1.00
CA ARG A 50 14.88 1.62 1.87
C ARG A 50 13.51 1.20 1.36
N PHE A 51 13.40 0.72 0.13
CA PHE A 51 12.16 0.28 -0.52
C PHE A 51 12.40 -1.04 -1.27
N PRO A 52 11.38 -1.92 -1.41
CA PRO A 52 11.52 -3.19 -2.12
C PRO A 52 12.06 -3.03 -3.55
N ALA A 53 12.94 -3.94 -3.96
CA ALA A 53 13.54 -3.90 -5.28
C ALA A 53 12.52 -4.30 -6.37
N PRO A 54 12.50 -3.63 -7.53
CA PRO A 54 11.61 -4.03 -8.60
C PRO A 54 12.05 -5.33 -9.27
N VAL A 55 11.07 -6.09 -9.75
CA VAL A 55 11.25 -7.28 -10.58
C VAL A 55 11.04 -6.93 -12.05
N CYS A 56 11.94 -7.43 -12.89
CA CYS A 56 11.79 -7.33 -14.34
C CYS A 56 10.95 -8.51 -14.85
N ILE A 57 9.75 -8.23 -15.35
CA ILE A 57 8.86 -9.25 -15.91
C ILE A 57 8.92 -9.19 -17.44
N GLY A 58 9.14 -10.37 -18.03
CA GLY A 58 9.13 -10.57 -19.48
C GLY A 58 10.51 -10.66 -20.11
N MET A 59 10.51 -11.03 -21.38
CA MET A 59 11.72 -11.21 -22.17
C MET A 59 12.49 -9.90 -22.27
N ARG A 60 13.81 -9.96 -22.10
CA ARG A 60 14.67 -8.81 -22.37
C ARG A 60 14.45 -8.38 -23.82
N ARG A 61 14.26 -7.08 -24.03
CA ARG A 61 14.16 -6.52 -25.37
C ARG A 61 15.51 -6.67 -26.07
N SER A 62 15.50 -6.69 -27.41
CA SER A 62 16.73 -6.82 -28.24
C SER A 62 17.77 -5.72 -27.97
N ASN A 63 17.35 -4.60 -27.37
CA ASN A 63 18.21 -3.49 -26.96
C ASN A 63 18.77 -3.62 -25.52
N GLY A 64 18.60 -4.78 -24.86
CA GLY A 64 19.15 -5.05 -23.52
C GLY A 64 18.31 -4.49 -22.35
N TYR A 65 17.29 -3.67 -22.63
CA TYR A 65 16.41 -3.14 -21.59
C TYR A 65 15.36 -4.18 -21.16
N ALA A 66 15.03 -4.17 -19.86
CA ALA A 66 14.00 -5.03 -19.29
C ALA A 66 12.63 -4.77 -19.94
N GLY A 67 11.82 -5.82 -20.10
CA GLY A 67 10.52 -5.76 -20.75
C GLY A 67 9.53 -4.83 -20.04
N LYS A 68 9.28 -5.08 -18.75
CA LYS A 68 8.47 -4.26 -17.83
C LYS A 68 9.02 -4.35 -16.40
N THR A 69 9.21 -3.21 -15.76
CA THR A 69 9.58 -3.09 -14.34
C THR A 69 8.31 -3.12 -13.49
N MET A 70 8.22 -4.07 -12.57
CA MET A 70 7.06 -4.29 -11.70
C MET A 70 7.52 -4.46 -10.26
N PHE A 71 6.63 -4.28 -9.29
CA PHE A 71 6.89 -4.53 -7.88
C PHE A 71 6.04 -5.69 -7.38
N VAL A 72 6.58 -6.49 -6.46
CA VAL A 72 5.81 -7.53 -5.78
C VAL A 72 4.87 -6.84 -4.80
N ARG A 73 3.56 -7.06 -4.97
CA ARG A 73 2.53 -6.38 -4.17
C ARG A 73 2.72 -6.65 -2.68
N GLU A 74 2.94 -7.91 -2.33
CA GLU A 74 3.10 -8.35 -0.95
C GLU A 74 4.26 -7.63 -0.25
N GLU A 75 5.40 -7.45 -0.93
CA GLU A 75 6.57 -6.75 -0.37
C GLU A 75 6.28 -5.27 -0.13
N VAL A 76 5.61 -4.60 -1.07
CA VAL A 76 5.23 -3.19 -0.95
C VAL A 76 4.23 -3.00 0.20
N GLU A 77 3.22 -3.87 0.29
CA GLU A 77 2.23 -3.82 1.37
C GLU A 77 2.85 -4.15 2.73
N GLN A 78 3.79 -5.10 2.79
CA GLN A 78 4.54 -5.41 4.00
C GLN A 78 5.38 -4.20 4.42
N TRP A 79 6.09 -3.58 3.49
CA TRP A 79 6.87 -2.37 3.76
C TRP A 79 6.01 -1.23 4.32
N VAL A 80 4.80 -1.02 3.78
CA VAL A 80 3.84 -0.04 4.33
C VAL A 80 3.42 -0.42 5.75
N ARG A 81 3.11 -1.69 5.99
CA ARG A 81 2.76 -2.19 7.32
C ARG A 81 3.89 -1.97 8.32
N ASP A 82 5.13 -2.24 7.93
CA ASP A 82 6.32 -2.03 8.76
C ASP A 82 6.50 -0.54 9.08
N LYS A 83 6.29 0.35 8.09
CA LYS A 83 6.34 1.81 8.29
C LYS A 83 5.23 2.34 9.19
N ILE A 84 4.07 1.69 9.19
CA ILE A 84 2.97 2.02 10.10
C ILE A 84 3.31 1.59 11.53
N ALA A 85 3.93 0.42 11.68
CA ALA A 85 4.32 -0.15 12.97
C ALA A 85 5.56 0.53 13.59
N GLU A 86 6.38 1.20 12.78
CA GLU A 86 7.56 1.91 13.25
C GLU A 86 7.18 2.93 14.33
N PRO A 87 7.79 2.85 15.54
CA PRO A 87 7.45 3.72 16.65
C PRO A 87 7.72 5.18 16.25
N ARG A 88 6.64 5.95 16.13
CA ARG A 88 6.73 7.38 15.85
C ARG A 88 7.20 8.06 17.12
N SER A 89 8.45 8.50 17.16
CA SER A 89 8.84 9.49 18.15
C SER A 89 8.01 10.74 17.85
N LEU A 90 6.97 10.98 18.64
CA LEU A 90 6.38 12.31 18.73
C LEU A 90 7.55 13.19 19.20
N GLY A 91 8.18 13.90 18.26
CA GLY A 91 9.15 14.93 18.60
C GLY A 91 8.52 15.87 19.63
N PRO A 92 9.33 16.59 20.43
CA PRO A 92 8.80 17.48 21.45
C PRO A 92 7.72 18.34 20.82
N ALA A 93 6.50 18.30 21.38
CA ALA A 93 5.36 19.04 20.89
C ALA A 93 5.84 20.46 20.55
N ALA A 94 5.81 20.82 19.25
CA ALA A 94 6.24 22.13 18.83
C ALA A 94 5.51 23.14 19.70
N LYS A 95 6.25 23.93 20.50
CA LYS A 95 5.66 24.99 21.32
C LYS A 95 4.80 25.83 20.38
N SER A 96 3.48 25.77 20.54
CA SER A 96 2.58 26.67 19.83
C SER A 96 2.89 28.08 20.32
N GLY A 97 3.70 28.80 19.55
CA GLY A 97 4.06 30.18 19.82
C GLY A 97 2.83 31.07 19.60
N ARG A 98 1.92 31.13 20.57
CA ARG A 98 0.88 32.16 20.65
C ARG A 98 0.75 32.66 22.08
N ALA A 99 1.73 33.42 22.51
CA ALA A 99 1.63 34.33 23.65
C ALA A 99 2.63 35.48 23.46
N ALA A 100 2.34 36.36 22.50
CA ALA A 100 2.92 37.69 22.46
C ALA A 100 1.82 38.67 22.91
N SER A 101 1.59 38.75 24.21
CA SER A 101 0.95 39.91 24.82
C SER A 101 2.07 40.90 25.13
N GLN A 102 2.30 41.88 24.25
CA GLN A 102 3.15 43.01 24.61
C GLN A 102 2.38 43.95 25.54
N PRO A 103 2.94 44.37 26.68
CA PRO A 103 2.40 45.49 27.43
C PRO A 103 2.79 46.81 26.77
N ALA A 104 1.88 47.78 26.78
CA ALA A 104 2.13 49.19 26.51
C ALA A 104 2.39 49.93 27.82
#